data_AF-A0A7C1KNJ6-F1
#
_entry.id   AF-A0A7C1KNJ6-F1
#
_cell.length_a   1.000
_cell.length_b   1.000
_cell.length_c   1.000
_cell.angle_alpha   90.00
_cell.angle_beta   90.00
_cell.angle_gamma   90.00
#
_symmetry.space_group_name_H-M   'P 1'
#
loop_
_entity.id
_entity.type
_entity.pdbx_description
1 polymer ?
#
loop_
_entity_poly.entity_id
_entity_poly.type
_entity_poly.pdbx_seq_one_letter_code
_entity_poly.pdbx_strand_id
1 'polypeptide(L)'
;MKDIFERMSNGLRHLEVLHEVFVNEKNFDNEEKTDYKIYKQNQEELRKLLDGLDFNSQLYGKKGRQMILADLIEYIFLGRGYYSIQSTKDKENFVKAILHFVNLLMCYEAMTISNNLRKKVLERLGQEIPEIKKEKYYGDLKDFPGAVGLKRGESPAPQHIDRYFDSLLPKTAGGLWHELLVYVFLLRSNFGYIIPLLLSQRLMGFDDSIVPPDFLIIAYEKRIYGIEVGRGKEAQAGSFSLQTAIPTVSVDTENSRVSDRCPICKRWIPFCDFVIENYSDFRQEIVKSEVRCLEQCRKYSKQEISAGKCPFTKYSRDEAKTLEYTQHQYATKLHYHYRCVLGALSGAVRKRIVEAKDKTALKTHYPYYSGLEKLMRKKDKA
;
A
#
# COMPACT_ATOMS: atom_id res chain seq x y z
N MET A 1 5.92 3.65 -13.39
CA MET A 1 6.85 2.88 -12.52
C MET A 1 8.23 2.69 -13.14
N LYS A 2 8.39 2.10 -14.35
CA LYS A 2 9.73 1.89 -14.94
C LYS A 2 10.58 3.16 -15.02
N ASP A 3 10.05 4.25 -15.58
CA ASP A 3 10.77 5.55 -15.67
C ASP A 3 11.15 6.10 -14.28
N ILE A 4 10.30 5.94 -13.26
CA ILE A 4 10.61 6.36 -11.87
C ILE A 4 11.83 5.58 -11.34
N PHE A 5 11.81 4.24 -11.49
CA PHE A 5 12.93 3.40 -11.05
C PHE A 5 14.21 3.69 -11.82
N GLU A 6 14.12 3.97 -13.12
CA GLU A 6 15.24 4.36 -13.95
C GLU A 6 15.86 5.68 -13.48
N ARG A 7 15.04 6.69 -13.17
CA ARG A 7 15.52 7.98 -12.63
C ARG A 7 16.16 7.85 -11.26
N MET A 8 15.61 7.03 -10.37
CA MET A 8 16.23 6.73 -9.07
C MET A 8 17.58 6.03 -9.26
N SER A 9 17.63 5.05 -10.17
CA SER A 9 18.87 4.37 -10.53
C SER A 9 19.90 5.31 -11.16
N ASN A 10 19.48 6.27 -11.99
CA ASN A 10 20.37 7.31 -12.52
C ASN A 10 20.96 8.17 -11.39
N GLY A 11 20.15 8.51 -10.37
CA GLY A 11 20.63 9.25 -9.20
C GLY A 11 21.70 8.47 -8.43
N LEU A 12 21.49 7.18 -8.18
CA LEU A 12 22.49 6.32 -7.52
C LEU A 12 23.76 6.19 -8.36
N ARG A 13 23.63 5.93 -9.68
CA ARG A 13 24.78 5.85 -10.59
C ARG A 13 25.56 7.16 -10.68
N HIS A 14 24.89 8.31 -10.61
CA HIS A 14 25.57 9.61 -10.55
C HIS A 14 26.45 9.69 -9.30
N LEU A 15 25.93 9.31 -8.13
CA LEU A 15 26.69 9.30 -6.88
C LEU A 15 27.84 8.27 -6.92
N GLU A 16 27.64 7.10 -7.54
CA GLU A 16 28.69 6.12 -7.76
C GLU A 16 29.83 6.69 -8.62
N VAL A 17 29.51 7.36 -9.74
CA VAL A 17 30.52 7.99 -10.60
C VAL A 17 31.33 9.04 -9.82
N LEU A 18 30.67 9.87 -9.00
CA LEU A 18 31.40 10.81 -8.13
C LEU A 18 32.34 10.07 -7.17
N HIS A 19 31.87 9.00 -6.53
CA HIS A 19 32.70 8.22 -5.62
C HIS A 19 33.89 7.57 -6.33
N GLU A 20 33.67 6.95 -7.50
CA GLU A 20 34.69 6.30 -8.32
C GLU A 20 35.76 7.26 -8.81
N VAL A 21 35.36 8.47 -9.20
CA VAL A 21 36.31 9.51 -9.61
C VAL A 21 37.20 9.92 -8.45
N PHE A 22 36.61 10.24 -7.29
CA PHE A 22 37.36 10.79 -6.15
C PHE A 22 38.16 9.74 -5.37
N VAL A 23 37.77 8.46 -5.42
CA VAL A 23 38.52 7.38 -4.73
C VAL A 23 39.78 6.95 -5.49
N ASN A 24 39.92 7.32 -6.76
CA ASN A 24 41.08 6.95 -7.57
C ASN A 24 42.08 8.10 -7.66
N GLU A 25 43.23 7.92 -7.00
CA GLU A 25 44.32 8.90 -6.95
C GLU A 25 44.82 9.36 -8.33
N LYS A 26 44.67 8.53 -9.36
CA LYS A 26 45.13 8.85 -10.72
C LYS A 26 44.29 9.93 -11.42
N ASN A 27 43.10 10.23 -10.89
CA ASN A 27 42.24 11.27 -11.43
C ASN A 27 42.59 12.67 -10.92
N PHE A 28 43.57 12.77 -10.01
CA PHE A 28 44.02 14.02 -9.41
C PHE A 28 45.40 14.38 -9.95
N ASP A 29 45.54 15.61 -10.43
CA ASP A 29 46.82 16.17 -10.83
C ASP A 29 47.72 16.44 -9.62
N ASN A 30 49.00 16.74 -9.85
CA ASN A 30 49.97 16.96 -8.77
C ASN A 30 49.55 18.06 -7.80
N GLU A 31 48.86 19.09 -8.30
CA GLU A 31 48.34 20.21 -7.49
C GLU A 31 47.13 19.79 -6.62
N GLU A 32 46.39 18.76 -7.04
CA GLU A 32 45.15 18.28 -6.40
C GLU A 32 45.39 17.05 -5.48
N LYS A 33 46.64 16.57 -5.37
CA LYS A 33 46.99 15.41 -4.52
C LYS A 33 46.61 15.60 -3.06
N THR A 34 46.58 16.84 -2.58
CA THR A 34 46.12 17.16 -1.23
C THR A 34 44.63 16.87 -1.07
N ASP A 35 43.80 17.20 -2.07
CA ASP A 35 42.35 16.95 -2.03
C ASP A 35 42.03 15.45 -2.04
N TYR A 36 42.77 14.66 -2.82
CA TYR A 36 42.65 13.20 -2.76
C TYR A 36 42.93 12.66 -1.35
N LYS A 37 44.01 13.13 -0.70
CA LYS A 37 44.35 12.69 0.66
C LYS A 37 43.25 13.05 1.66
N ILE A 38 42.70 14.26 1.57
CA ILE A 38 41.57 14.71 2.40
C ILE A 38 40.34 13.84 2.15
N TYR A 39 39.98 13.59 0.88
CA TYR A 39 38.86 12.73 0.53
C TYR A 39 39.04 11.32 1.10
N LYS A 40 40.23 10.74 0.89
CA LYS A 40 40.54 9.38 1.32
C LYS A 40 40.45 9.23 2.84
N GLN A 41 41.02 10.18 3.58
CA GLN A 41 40.95 10.21 5.04
C GLN A 41 39.49 10.28 5.54
N ASN A 42 38.68 11.18 4.96
CA ASN A 42 37.27 11.32 5.33
C ASN A 42 36.45 10.07 4.96
N GLN A 43 36.74 9.45 3.80
CA GLN A 43 36.07 8.23 3.37
C GLN A 43 36.34 7.06 4.33
N GLU A 44 37.57 6.91 4.79
CA GLU A 44 37.95 5.89 5.76
C GLU A 44 37.30 6.12 7.12
N GLU A 45 37.28 7.36 7.59
CA GLU A 45 36.67 7.69 8.87
C GLU A 45 35.13 7.54 8.83
N LEU A 46 34.50 8.02 7.75
CA LEU A 46 33.08 7.80 7.50
C LEU A 46 32.74 6.30 7.53
N ARG A 47 33.54 5.46 6.86
CA ARG A 47 33.32 4.01 6.87
C ARG A 47 33.33 3.44 8.28
N LYS A 48 34.31 3.79 9.11
CA LYS A 48 34.39 3.33 10.51
C LYS A 48 33.16 3.75 11.31
N LEU A 49 32.71 5.00 11.14
CA LEU A 49 31.52 5.52 11.82
C LEU A 49 30.25 4.77 11.39
N LEU A 50 30.07 4.54 10.08
CA LEU A 50 28.92 3.81 9.55
C LEU A 50 28.92 2.33 9.98
N ASP A 51 30.09 1.68 10.00
CA ASP A 51 30.24 0.31 10.49
C ASP A 51 29.94 0.23 12.00
N GLY A 52 30.38 1.21 12.78
CA GLY A 52 30.07 1.32 14.22
C GLY A 52 28.59 1.55 14.53
N LEU A 53 27.85 2.19 13.63
CA LEU A 53 26.39 2.41 13.74
C LEU A 53 25.55 1.23 13.21
N ASP A 54 26.18 0.17 12.67
CA ASP A 54 25.50 -0.90 11.93
C ASP A 54 24.61 -0.35 10.78
N PHE A 55 25.07 0.73 10.13
CA PHE A 55 24.26 1.43 9.12
C PHE A 55 23.89 0.53 7.94
N ASN A 56 24.77 -0.39 7.56
CA ASN A 56 24.54 -1.34 6.47
C ASN A 56 23.32 -2.25 6.72
N SER A 57 22.95 -2.51 7.97
CA SER A 57 21.75 -3.31 8.29
C SER A 57 20.44 -2.56 8.06
N GLN A 58 20.50 -1.24 7.97
CA GLN A 58 19.37 -0.36 7.67
C GLN A 58 19.16 -0.18 6.15
N LEU A 59 20.15 -0.55 5.34
CA LEU A 59 20.07 -0.56 3.88
C LEU A 59 19.56 -1.91 3.37
N TYR A 60 19.28 -1.99 2.06
CA TYR A 60 18.70 -3.19 1.45
C TYR A 60 19.49 -4.46 1.78
N GLY A 61 18.90 -5.34 2.59
CA GLY A 61 19.49 -6.59 3.04
C GLY A 61 18.43 -7.67 3.29
N LYS A 62 18.85 -8.83 3.81
CA LYS A 62 17.92 -9.95 4.09
C LYS A 62 16.93 -9.64 5.21
N LYS A 63 17.40 -8.98 6.28
CA LYS A 63 16.54 -8.51 7.38
C LYS A 63 15.93 -7.17 6.98
N GLY A 64 14.66 -6.95 7.30
CA GLY A 64 14.02 -5.65 7.07
C GLY A 64 13.72 -5.29 5.60
N ARG A 65 14.06 -6.15 4.62
CA ARG A 65 13.84 -5.93 3.17
C ARG A 65 12.47 -5.33 2.85
N GLN A 66 11.43 -5.93 3.43
CA GLN A 66 10.05 -5.52 3.23
C GLN A 66 9.79 -4.07 3.65
N MET A 67 10.35 -3.65 4.79
CA MET A 67 10.22 -2.26 5.28
C MET A 67 10.99 -1.32 4.36
N ILE A 68 12.24 -1.64 4.02
CA ILE A 68 13.07 -0.82 3.13
C ILE A 68 12.42 -0.62 1.77
N LEU A 69 11.78 -1.66 1.22
CA LEU A 69 11.02 -1.55 -0.02
C LEU A 69 9.79 -0.64 0.12
N ALA A 70 9.11 -0.67 1.27
CA ALA A 70 8.00 0.23 1.56
C ALA A 70 8.49 1.69 1.72
N ASP A 71 9.54 1.92 2.49
CA ASP A 71 10.16 3.23 2.71
C ASP A 71 10.58 3.88 1.37
N LEU A 72 11.12 3.09 0.42
CA LEU A 72 11.46 3.61 -0.91
C LEU A 72 10.23 4.07 -1.69
N ILE A 73 9.10 3.37 -1.57
CA ILE A 73 7.84 3.76 -2.21
C ILE A 73 7.25 4.99 -1.54
N GLU A 74 7.28 5.04 -0.21
CA GLU A 74 6.84 6.20 0.57
C GLU A 74 7.71 7.41 0.28
N TYR A 75 9.02 7.24 0.09
CA TYR A 75 9.90 8.31 -0.36
C TYR A 75 9.47 8.87 -1.72
N ILE A 76 9.09 8.00 -2.67
CA ILE A 76 8.56 8.44 -3.97
C ILE A 76 7.29 9.27 -3.80
N PHE A 77 6.30 8.82 -3.02
CA PHE A 77 5.01 9.51 -2.92
C PHE A 77 4.99 10.65 -1.90
N LEU A 78 5.48 10.40 -0.69
CA LEU A 78 5.42 11.27 0.48
C LEU A 78 6.70 12.07 0.72
N GLY A 79 7.84 11.61 0.21
CA GLY A 79 9.09 12.36 0.26
C GLY A 79 9.25 13.35 -0.90
N ARG A 80 8.99 12.90 -2.14
CA ARG A 80 9.19 13.71 -3.37
C ARG A 80 7.91 14.03 -4.11
N GLY A 81 6.98 13.08 -4.20
CA GLY A 81 5.78 13.18 -5.01
C GLY A 81 4.85 14.28 -4.52
N TYR A 82 4.74 14.49 -3.22
CA TYR A 82 3.85 15.52 -2.67
C TYR A 82 4.25 16.95 -3.10
N TYR A 83 5.53 17.22 -3.41
CA TYR A 83 5.97 18.51 -3.96
C TYR A 83 5.42 18.81 -5.36
N SER A 84 4.93 17.80 -6.08
CA SER A 84 4.24 18.00 -7.36
C SER A 84 2.82 18.52 -7.20
N ILE A 85 2.28 18.56 -5.98
CA ILE A 85 0.92 19.01 -5.71
C ILE A 85 0.90 20.52 -5.54
N GLN A 86 0.75 21.25 -6.65
CA GLN A 86 0.73 22.72 -6.65
C GLN A 86 -0.68 23.29 -6.86
N SER A 87 -1.58 22.48 -7.42
CA SER A 87 -2.97 22.85 -7.67
C SER A 87 -3.94 21.76 -7.21
N THR A 88 -5.23 22.07 -7.16
CA THR A 88 -6.28 21.07 -6.98
C THR A 88 -6.16 19.97 -8.03
N LYS A 89 -5.83 20.32 -9.29
CA LYS A 89 -5.73 19.33 -10.37
C LYS A 89 -4.59 18.34 -10.15
N ASP A 90 -3.45 18.83 -9.68
CA ASP A 90 -2.32 17.99 -9.31
C ASP A 90 -2.68 17.09 -8.14
N LYS A 91 -3.42 17.61 -7.16
CA LYS A 91 -3.95 16.82 -6.04
C LYS A 91 -4.87 15.69 -6.54
N GLU A 92 -5.77 15.95 -7.48
CA GLU A 92 -6.59 14.89 -8.10
C GLU A 92 -5.72 13.82 -8.77
N ASN A 93 -4.74 14.24 -9.57
CA ASN A 93 -3.85 13.33 -10.29
C ASN A 93 -2.97 12.52 -9.35
N PHE A 94 -2.50 13.13 -8.26
CA PHE A 94 -1.72 12.48 -7.23
C PHE A 94 -2.54 11.42 -6.48
N VAL A 95 -3.79 11.73 -6.11
CA VAL A 95 -4.71 10.74 -5.54
C VAL A 95 -4.96 9.58 -6.50
N LYS A 96 -5.18 9.85 -7.79
CA LYS A 96 -5.31 8.79 -8.82
C LYS A 96 -4.06 7.92 -8.88
N ALA A 97 -2.88 8.54 -8.87
CA ALA A 97 -1.60 7.84 -8.93
C ALA A 97 -1.45 6.87 -7.74
N ILE A 98 -1.77 7.32 -6.51
CA ILE A 98 -1.75 6.45 -5.32
C ILE A 98 -2.74 5.30 -5.48
N LEU A 99 -3.99 5.55 -5.88
CA LEU A 99 -5.00 4.49 -5.99
C LEU A 99 -4.64 3.44 -7.05
N HIS A 100 -4.10 3.87 -8.21
CA HIS A 100 -3.58 2.96 -9.21
C HIS A 100 -2.37 2.18 -8.69
N PHE A 101 -1.49 2.82 -7.92
CA PHE A 101 -0.35 2.15 -7.31
C PHE A 101 -0.79 1.11 -6.27
N VAL A 102 -1.78 1.41 -5.43
CA VAL A 102 -2.38 0.45 -4.50
C VAL A 102 -2.97 -0.76 -5.26
N ASN A 103 -3.61 -0.54 -6.41
CA ASN A 103 -4.04 -1.64 -7.28
C ASN A 103 -2.86 -2.49 -7.79
N LEU A 104 -1.69 -1.90 -8.09
CA LEU A 104 -0.49 -2.65 -8.46
C LEU A 104 0.01 -3.52 -7.29
N LEU A 105 0.03 -2.99 -6.06
CA LEU A 105 0.37 -3.76 -4.86
C LEU A 105 -0.59 -4.95 -4.66
N MET A 106 -1.89 -4.73 -4.84
CA MET A 106 -2.91 -5.81 -4.84
C MET A 106 -2.68 -6.86 -5.93
N CYS A 107 -2.12 -6.47 -7.07
CA CYS A 107 -1.77 -7.40 -8.14
C CYS A 107 -0.51 -8.21 -7.83
N TYR A 108 0.51 -7.63 -7.17
CA TYR A 108 1.71 -8.36 -6.74
C TYR A 108 1.36 -9.50 -5.78
N GLU A 109 0.37 -9.28 -4.91
CA GLU A 109 -0.20 -10.30 -4.03
C GLU A 109 -0.80 -11.52 -4.76
N ALA A 110 -1.01 -11.47 -6.08
CA ALA A 110 -1.43 -12.66 -6.85
C ALA A 110 -0.42 -13.83 -6.72
N MET A 111 0.84 -13.54 -6.38
CA MET A 111 1.87 -14.55 -6.07
C MET A 111 1.55 -15.40 -4.83
N THR A 112 0.68 -14.91 -3.94
CA THR A 112 0.09 -15.68 -2.83
C THR A 112 -0.51 -16.98 -3.36
N ILE A 113 -1.25 -16.90 -4.47
CA ILE A 113 -2.05 -18.01 -5.02
C ILE A 113 -1.39 -18.63 -6.25
N SER A 114 -0.68 -17.84 -7.05
CA SER A 114 -0.09 -18.30 -8.32
C SER A 114 1.35 -18.76 -8.14
N ASN A 115 1.55 -20.08 -8.07
CA ASN A 115 2.88 -20.69 -8.09
C ASN A 115 3.70 -20.24 -9.33
N ASN A 116 3.08 -20.25 -10.52
CA ASN A 116 3.75 -19.84 -11.76
C ASN A 116 4.31 -18.40 -11.69
N LEU A 117 3.52 -17.43 -11.21
CA LEU A 117 4.01 -16.05 -11.07
C LEU A 117 5.10 -15.95 -10.00
N ARG A 118 4.90 -16.60 -8.85
CA ARG A 118 5.89 -16.62 -7.76
C ARG A 118 7.23 -17.19 -8.23
N LYS A 119 7.23 -18.32 -8.93
CA LYS A 119 8.44 -18.94 -9.49
C LYS A 119 9.17 -18.00 -10.46
N LYS A 120 8.45 -17.39 -11.41
CA LYS A 120 9.03 -16.43 -12.36
C LYS A 120 9.65 -15.22 -11.68
N VAL A 121 8.98 -14.67 -10.66
CA VAL A 121 9.51 -13.53 -9.89
C VAL A 121 10.75 -13.93 -9.12
N LEU A 122 10.74 -15.07 -8.40
CA LEU A 122 11.92 -15.55 -7.68
C LEU A 122 13.10 -15.84 -8.60
N GLU A 123 12.86 -16.45 -9.75
CA GLU A 123 13.90 -16.72 -10.75
C GLU A 123 14.53 -15.43 -11.28
N ARG A 124 13.70 -14.44 -11.64
CA ARG A 124 14.19 -13.15 -12.10
C ARG A 124 14.91 -12.40 -10.98
N LEU A 125 14.35 -12.38 -9.79
CA LEU A 125 14.93 -11.74 -8.62
C LEU A 125 16.30 -12.34 -8.28
N GLY A 126 16.45 -13.67 -8.33
CA GLY A 126 17.73 -14.33 -8.14
C GLY A 126 18.72 -14.20 -9.31
N GLN A 127 18.29 -13.72 -10.48
CA GLN A 127 19.21 -13.33 -11.58
C GLN A 127 19.78 -11.94 -11.32
N GLU A 128 18.93 -11.00 -10.92
CA GLU A 128 19.31 -9.60 -10.68
C GLU A 128 20.04 -9.41 -9.34
N ILE A 129 19.69 -10.22 -8.33
CA ILE A 129 20.26 -10.19 -6.97
C ILE A 129 20.66 -11.63 -6.59
N PRO A 130 21.85 -12.11 -7.05
CA PRO A 130 22.27 -13.50 -6.86
C PRO A 130 22.32 -13.97 -5.40
N GLU A 131 22.53 -13.06 -4.45
CA GLU A 131 22.57 -13.31 -3.02
C GLU A 131 21.27 -13.94 -2.51
N ILE A 132 20.12 -13.60 -3.12
CA ILE A 132 18.82 -14.14 -2.74
C ILE A 132 18.76 -15.66 -2.92
N LYS A 133 19.46 -16.22 -3.92
CA LYS A 133 19.52 -17.67 -4.13
C LYS A 133 20.22 -18.41 -2.99
N LYS A 134 21.07 -17.71 -2.23
CA LYS A 134 21.80 -18.27 -1.08
C LYS A 134 20.96 -18.24 0.20
N GLU A 135 19.76 -17.67 0.17
CA GLU A 135 18.90 -17.57 1.34
C GLU A 135 18.24 -18.92 1.67
N LYS A 136 18.26 -19.27 2.97
CA LYS A 136 17.78 -20.55 3.52
C LYS A 136 16.46 -21.06 2.93
N TYR A 137 15.48 -20.19 2.70
CA TYR A 137 14.12 -20.55 2.30
C TYR A 137 13.80 -20.24 0.83
N TYR A 138 14.80 -19.86 0.02
CA TYR A 138 14.61 -19.52 -1.39
C TYR A 138 14.08 -20.71 -2.19
N GLY A 139 14.75 -21.87 -2.10
CA GLY A 139 14.34 -23.10 -2.78
C GLY A 139 12.95 -23.56 -2.33
N ASP A 140 12.74 -23.60 -1.02
CA ASP A 140 11.47 -24.00 -0.41
C ASP A 140 10.29 -23.18 -0.95
N LEU A 141 10.41 -21.84 -0.96
CA LEU A 141 9.35 -20.96 -1.47
C LEU A 141 9.16 -21.08 -2.99
N LYS A 142 10.26 -21.23 -3.73
CA LYS A 142 10.25 -21.34 -5.21
C LYS A 142 9.51 -22.58 -5.67
N ASP A 143 9.71 -23.71 -5.00
CA ASP A 143 9.18 -25.01 -5.39
C ASP A 143 7.88 -25.37 -4.65
N PHE A 144 7.47 -24.58 -3.63
CA PHE A 144 6.21 -24.79 -2.94
C PHE A 144 5.01 -24.65 -3.90
N PRO A 145 4.14 -25.67 -4.04
CA PRO A 145 3.05 -25.63 -5.02
C PRO A 145 1.80 -24.90 -4.53
N GLY A 146 1.63 -24.77 -3.21
CA GLY A 146 0.42 -24.24 -2.59
C GLY A 146 0.34 -22.72 -2.49
N ALA A 147 -0.71 -22.25 -1.83
CA ALA A 147 -0.85 -20.86 -1.44
C ALA A 147 0.07 -20.50 -0.27
N VAL A 148 0.57 -19.26 -0.25
CA VAL A 148 1.46 -18.70 0.80
C VAL A 148 0.95 -17.31 1.20
N GLY A 149 1.28 -16.82 2.39
CA GLY A 149 0.94 -15.47 2.84
C GLY A 149 -0.57 -15.24 3.09
N LEU A 150 -1.35 -16.31 3.27
CA LEU A 150 -2.75 -16.23 3.69
C LEU A 150 -2.88 -16.12 5.22
N LYS A 151 -4.08 -15.75 5.70
CA LYS A 151 -4.37 -15.72 7.14
C LYS A 151 -4.08 -17.09 7.78
N ARG A 152 -3.70 -17.09 9.06
CA ARG A 152 -3.41 -18.32 9.82
C ARG A 152 -4.60 -19.28 9.73
N GLY A 153 -4.35 -20.52 9.34
CA GLY A 153 -5.38 -21.54 9.11
C GLY A 153 -5.94 -21.59 7.68
N GLU A 154 -5.68 -20.58 6.85
CA GLU A 154 -6.01 -20.59 5.42
C GLU A 154 -4.80 -20.89 4.52
N SER A 155 -3.57 -20.62 5.00
CA SER A 155 -2.33 -20.94 4.30
C SER A 155 -1.96 -22.41 4.50
N PRO A 156 -1.78 -23.22 3.43
CA PRO A 156 -1.22 -24.56 3.53
C PRO A 156 0.30 -24.55 3.75
N ALA A 157 0.96 -23.39 3.64
CA ALA A 157 2.40 -23.29 3.78
C ALA A 157 2.85 -23.29 5.25
N PRO A 158 4.02 -23.88 5.56
CA PRO A 158 4.66 -23.69 6.84
C PRO A 158 4.94 -22.21 7.14
N GLN A 159 4.83 -21.81 8.41
CA GLN A 159 4.98 -20.42 8.83
C GLN A 159 6.31 -19.77 8.40
N HIS A 160 7.40 -20.53 8.28
CA HIS A 160 8.69 -19.99 7.83
C HIS A 160 8.69 -19.63 6.34
N ILE A 161 7.95 -20.37 5.50
CA ILE A 161 7.77 -20.05 4.08
C ILE A 161 6.93 -18.79 3.94
N ASP A 162 5.84 -18.67 4.70
CA ASP A 162 5.00 -17.46 4.72
C ASP A 162 5.80 -16.21 5.13
N ARG A 163 6.57 -16.30 6.22
CA ARG A 163 7.44 -15.20 6.67
C ARG A 163 8.48 -14.82 5.62
N TYR A 164 9.05 -15.81 4.93
CA TYR A 164 10.03 -15.55 3.89
C TYR A 164 9.39 -14.90 2.65
N PHE A 165 8.22 -15.37 2.23
CA PHE A 165 7.43 -14.75 1.18
C PHE A 165 7.10 -13.27 1.49
N ASP A 166 6.63 -12.99 2.69
CA ASP A 166 6.29 -11.63 3.12
C ASP A 166 7.51 -10.70 3.08
N SER A 167 8.70 -11.21 3.39
CA SER A 167 9.96 -10.44 3.37
C SER A 167 10.35 -9.94 1.97
N LEU A 168 9.86 -10.58 0.90
CA LEU A 168 10.19 -10.25 -0.49
C LEU A 168 9.25 -9.22 -1.09
N LEU A 169 8.09 -9.00 -0.46
CA LEU A 169 7.11 -8.05 -0.93
C LEU A 169 7.38 -6.66 -0.36
N PRO A 170 7.07 -5.59 -1.10
CA PRO A 170 7.02 -4.23 -0.57
C PRO A 170 5.76 -4.06 0.29
N LYS A 171 5.51 -4.99 1.23
CA LYS A 171 4.22 -5.09 1.90
C LYS A 171 4.13 -4.41 3.25
N THR A 172 4.80 -4.80 4.33
CA THR A 172 4.34 -4.60 5.72
C THR A 172 2.93 -5.18 5.88
N ALA A 173 2.73 -6.18 6.74
CA ALA A 173 1.49 -6.95 6.83
C ALA A 173 0.21 -6.09 6.96
N GLY A 174 -0.35 -5.62 5.84
CA GLY A 174 -1.41 -4.62 5.82
C GLY A 174 -1.00 -3.17 6.16
N GLY A 175 0.26 -2.74 6.02
CA GLY A 175 0.69 -1.37 6.34
C GLY A 175 0.71 -0.44 5.12
N LEU A 176 1.70 -0.59 4.23
CA LEU A 176 2.03 0.40 3.18
C LEU A 176 0.80 0.92 2.41
N TRP A 177 -0.01 0.00 1.89
CA TRP A 177 -1.17 0.41 1.11
C TRP A 177 -2.29 1.04 1.95
N HIS A 178 -2.43 0.70 3.23
CA HIS A 178 -3.43 1.28 4.12
C HIS A 178 -2.94 2.64 4.59
N GLU A 179 -1.64 2.81 4.86
CA GLU A 179 -1.04 4.10 5.14
C GLU A 179 -1.23 5.06 3.97
N LEU A 180 -0.95 4.62 2.73
CA LEU A 180 -1.22 5.40 1.51
C LEU A 180 -2.72 5.72 1.33
N LEU A 181 -3.61 4.76 1.61
CA LEU A 181 -5.06 4.98 1.50
C LEU A 181 -5.59 5.91 2.60
N VAL A 182 -5.07 5.82 3.83
CA VAL A 182 -5.36 6.77 4.91
C VAL A 182 -4.87 8.14 4.50
N TYR A 183 -3.64 8.28 3.98
CA TYR A 183 -3.13 9.56 3.50
C TYR A 183 -4.05 10.19 2.45
N VAL A 184 -4.47 9.42 1.45
CA VAL A 184 -5.44 9.88 0.45
C VAL A 184 -6.78 10.26 1.09
N PHE A 185 -7.28 9.47 2.04
CA PHE A 185 -8.51 9.78 2.77
C PHE A 185 -8.39 11.10 3.56
N LEU A 186 -7.24 11.34 4.21
CA LEU A 186 -6.95 12.59 4.91
C LEU A 186 -6.92 13.77 3.93
N LEU A 187 -6.21 13.62 2.80
CA LEU A 187 -6.15 14.64 1.75
C LEU A 187 -7.54 14.99 1.23
N ARG A 188 -8.39 13.99 1.03
CA ARG A 188 -9.75 14.13 0.49
C ARG A 188 -10.72 14.79 1.47
N SER A 189 -10.59 14.44 2.75
CA SER A 189 -11.46 14.90 3.83
C SER A 189 -11.18 16.34 4.27
N ASN A 190 -10.08 16.93 3.78
CA ASN A 190 -9.72 18.32 4.02
C ASN A 190 -9.66 18.69 5.51
N PHE A 191 -8.96 17.87 6.30
CA PHE A 191 -8.80 18.07 7.74
C PHE A 191 -7.92 19.27 8.12
N GLY A 192 -7.04 19.70 7.21
CA GLY A 192 -6.04 20.73 7.44
C GLY A 192 -4.76 20.41 6.67
N TYR A 193 -3.61 20.80 7.22
CA TYR A 193 -2.29 20.49 6.67
C TYR A 193 -1.83 19.14 7.20
N ILE A 194 -1.44 18.24 6.30
CA ILE A 194 -1.05 16.87 6.63
C ILE A 194 0.46 16.76 6.51
N ILE A 195 1.11 16.28 7.56
CA ILE A 195 2.55 16.04 7.63
C ILE A 195 2.73 14.51 7.66
N PRO A 196 3.18 13.88 6.56
CA PRO A 196 3.49 12.46 6.55
C PRO A 196 4.79 12.21 7.32
N LEU A 197 4.75 11.28 8.28
CA LEU A 197 5.89 10.89 9.11
C LEU A 197 6.27 9.41 8.92
N LEU A 198 5.71 8.71 7.93
CA LEU A 198 6.02 7.30 7.64
C LEU A 198 7.54 7.03 7.47
N LEU A 199 8.26 7.97 6.87
CA LEU A 199 9.73 7.88 6.69
C LEU A 199 10.53 8.20 7.96
N SER A 200 9.88 8.74 9.00
CA SER A 200 10.50 9.17 10.25
C SER A 200 10.20 8.16 11.35
N GLN A 201 11.03 7.11 11.46
CA GLN A 201 10.84 6.08 12.49
C GLN A 201 11.04 6.61 13.92
N ARG A 202 11.80 7.71 14.07
CA ARG A 202 12.07 8.39 15.34
C ARG A 202 12.20 9.89 15.13
N LEU A 203 11.67 10.68 16.06
CA LEU A 203 12.00 12.10 16.21
C LEU A 203 13.07 12.21 17.29
N MET A 204 14.25 12.69 16.91
CA MET A 204 15.41 12.76 17.81
C MET A 204 15.35 14.03 18.66
N GLY A 205 15.43 13.85 19.98
CA GLY A 205 15.77 14.88 20.94
C GLY A 205 17.29 14.94 21.17
N PHE A 206 17.71 15.76 22.13
CA PHE A 206 19.12 15.84 22.50
C PHE A 206 19.59 14.57 23.24
N ASP A 207 18.80 14.12 24.21
CA ASP A 207 19.13 12.96 25.07
C ASP A 207 18.34 11.69 24.71
N ASP A 208 17.22 11.85 24.01
CA ASP A 208 16.27 10.77 23.76
C ASP A 208 15.65 10.83 22.36
N SER A 209 14.69 9.96 22.12
CA SER A 209 13.94 9.93 20.87
C SER A 209 12.52 9.45 21.12
N ILE A 210 11.57 10.02 20.40
CA ILE A 210 10.17 9.61 20.45
C ILE A 210 9.76 8.94 19.13
N VAL A 211 8.89 7.94 19.21
CA VAL A 211 8.33 7.29 18.02
C VAL A 211 7.10 8.08 17.58
N PRO A 212 7.12 8.77 16.42
CA PRO A 212 5.98 9.55 15.98
C PRO A 212 4.81 8.67 15.53
N PRO A 213 3.60 9.25 15.42
CA PRO A 213 2.52 8.64 14.65
C PRO A 213 2.82 8.73 13.15
N ASP A 214 2.16 7.89 12.35
CA ASP A 214 2.29 7.89 10.88
C ASP A 214 2.00 9.25 10.21
N PHE A 215 1.05 10.02 10.75
CA PHE A 215 0.74 11.37 10.29
C PHE A 215 0.54 12.34 11.44
N LEU A 216 0.94 13.60 11.23
CA LEU A 216 0.42 14.74 11.99
C LEU A 216 -0.53 15.56 11.12
N ILE A 217 -1.56 16.10 11.74
CA ILE A 217 -2.51 17.01 11.11
C ILE A 217 -2.51 18.32 11.88
N ILE A 218 -2.18 19.41 11.20
CA ILE A 218 -2.45 20.75 11.69
C ILE A 218 -3.84 21.14 11.17
N ALA A 219 -4.84 21.00 12.03
CA ALA A 219 -6.22 21.34 11.70
C ALA A 219 -6.38 22.85 11.45
N TYR A 220 -7.42 23.26 10.73
CA TYR A 220 -7.68 24.68 10.45
C TYR A 220 -7.89 25.54 11.71
N GLU A 221 -8.34 24.91 12.79
CA GLU A 221 -8.45 25.54 14.12
C GLU A 221 -7.11 25.59 14.88
N LYS A 222 -6.00 25.32 14.20
CA LYS A 222 -4.62 25.32 14.73
C LYS A 222 -4.32 24.25 15.79
N ARG A 223 -5.22 23.29 15.98
CA ARG A 223 -4.98 22.10 16.81
C ARG A 223 -4.18 21.06 16.02
N ILE A 224 -3.25 20.39 16.71
CA ILE A 224 -2.43 19.32 16.13
C ILE A 224 -2.98 17.98 16.59
N TYR A 225 -3.13 17.04 15.67
CA TYR A 225 -3.54 15.66 15.96
C TYR A 225 -2.55 14.68 15.35
N GLY A 226 -2.27 13.59 16.05
CA GLY A 226 -1.58 12.43 15.50
C GLY A 226 -2.56 11.40 14.95
N ILE A 227 -2.21 10.78 13.82
CA ILE A 227 -2.94 9.64 13.26
C ILE A 227 -1.96 8.48 13.13
N GLU A 228 -2.23 7.39 13.82
CA GLU A 228 -1.48 6.15 13.73
C GLU A 228 -2.32 5.11 12.98
N VAL A 229 -1.76 4.46 11.97
CA VAL A 229 -2.46 3.51 11.11
C VAL A 229 -2.18 2.08 11.55
N GLY A 230 -3.25 1.32 11.73
CA GLY A 230 -3.17 -0.12 11.97
C GLY A 230 -3.75 -0.56 13.30
N ARG A 231 -3.87 -1.88 13.42
CA ARG A 231 -4.52 -2.56 14.54
C ARG A 231 -3.59 -2.65 15.75
N GLY A 232 -4.14 -2.47 16.95
CA GLY A 232 -3.39 -2.68 18.20
C GLY A 232 -2.36 -1.58 18.47
N LYS A 233 -2.49 -0.45 17.77
CA LYS A 233 -1.56 0.68 17.82
C LYS A 233 -1.94 1.71 18.88
N GLU A 234 -2.96 1.44 19.70
CA GLU A 234 -3.44 2.32 20.76
C GLU A 234 -2.34 2.60 21.80
N ALA A 235 -1.49 1.62 22.09
CA ALA A 235 -0.37 1.79 23.00
C ALA A 235 0.70 2.77 22.45
N GLN A 236 1.02 2.66 21.15
CA GLN A 236 1.96 3.58 20.49
C GLN A 236 1.37 4.99 20.41
N ALA A 237 0.11 5.10 20.00
CA ALA A 237 -0.62 6.38 19.97
C ALA A 237 -0.67 7.04 21.35
N GLY A 238 -1.05 6.29 22.39
CA GLY A 238 -1.12 6.77 23.76
C GLY A 238 0.24 7.18 24.33
N SER A 239 1.29 6.43 24.02
CA SER A 239 2.66 6.76 24.41
C SER A 239 3.12 8.09 23.81
N PHE A 240 2.91 8.30 22.51
CA PHE A 240 3.25 9.57 21.86
C PHE A 240 2.44 10.74 22.43
N SER A 241 1.13 10.56 22.64
CA SER A 241 0.28 11.59 23.23
C SER A 241 0.72 11.99 24.64
N LEU A 242 1.13 11.02 25.47
CA LEU A 242 1.60 11.29 26.82
C LEU A 242 2.90 12.10 26.81
N GLN A 243 3.81 11.80 25.88
CA GLN A 243 5.12 12.45 25.79
C GLN A 243 5.06 13.85 25.16
N THR A 244 4.09 14.11 24.27
CA THR A 244 4.06 15.34 23.47
C THR A 244 2.86 16.25 23.75
N ALA A 245 1.88 15.78 24.52
CA ALA A 245 0.56 16.40 24.67
C ALA A 245 -0.23 16.56 23.36
N ILE A 246 0.20 15.94 22.26
CA ILE A 246 -0.54 15.92 20.98
C ILE A 246 -1.55 14.76 21.02
N PRO A 247 -2.87 15.02 20.91
CA PRO A 247 -3.86 13.95 20.86
C PRO A 247 -3.66 13.07 19.62
N THR A 248 -3.44 11.79 19.82
CA THR A 248 -3.18 10.81 18.76
C THR A 248 -4.25 9.74 18.77
N VAL A 249 -4.79 9.43 17.58
CA VAL A 249 -5.81 8.40 17.40
C VAL A 249 -5.31 7.30 16.47
N SER A 250 -5.69 6.06 16.76
CA SER A 250 -5.46 4.93 15.84
C SER A 250 -6.58 4.82 14.82
N VAL A 251 -6.22 4.49 13.57
CA VAL A 251 -7.15 4.14 12.50
C VAL A 251 -7.07 2.65 12.27
N ASP A 252 -8.16 1.95 12.59
CA ASP A 252 -8.28 0.51 12.34
C ASP A 252 -8.41 0.22 10.84
N THR A 253 -7.50 -0.60 10.34
CA THR A 253 -7.44 -1.02 8.95
C THR A 253 -8.21 -2.31 8.67
N GLU A 254 -8.58 -3.09 9.69
CA GLU A 254 -9.27 -4.39 9.52
C GLU A 254 -10.74 -4.21 9.12
N ASN A 255 -11.41 -3.22 9.70
CA ASN A 255 -12.80 -2.87 9.36
C ASN A 255 -12.91 -1.92 8.16
N SER A 256 -11.78 -1.46 7.63
CA SER A 256 -11.75 -0.57 6.49
C SER A 256 -12.17 -1.36 5.23
N ARG A 257 -13.37 -1.09 4.69
CA ARG A 257 -13.95 -1.80 3.51
C ARG A 257 -13.25 -1.47 2.17
N VAL A 258 -12.03 -0.94 2.26
CA VAL A 258 -11.18 -0.51 1.15
C VAL A 258 -10.61 -1.69 0.37
N SER A 259 -10.26 -2.78 1.05
CA SER A 259 -9.59 -3.92 0.43
C SER A 259 -10.26 -5.22 0.88
N ASP A 260 -10.87 -5.92 -0.08
CA ASP A 260 -11.49 -7.22 0.17
C ASP A 260 -10.70 -8.30 -0.56
N ARG A 261 -10.45 -9.43 0.10
CA ARG A 261 -9.93 -10.64 -0.54
C ARG A 261 -11.11 -11.56 -0.85
N CYS A 262 -11.28 -11.91 -2.13
CA CYS A 262 -12.35 -12.79 -2.57
C CYS A 262 -12.19 -14.19 -1.94
N PRO A 263 -13.17 -14.72 -1.18
CA PRO A 263 -13.03 -16.03 -0.54
C PRO A 263 -12.88 -17.21 -1.51
N ILE A 264 -13.37 -17.08 -2.75
CA ILE A 264 -13.28 -18.15 -3.78
C ILE A 264 -11.86 -18.24 -4.35
N CYS A 265 -11.33 -17.13 -4.90
CA CYS A 265 -10.05 -17.15 -5.61
C CYS A 265 -8.87 -16.68 -4.74
N LYS A 266 -9.15 -16.21 -3.51
CA LYS A 266 -8.20 -15.71 -2.51
C LYS A 266 -7.33 -14.54 -3.01
N ARG A 267 -7.73 -13.86 -4.09
CA ARG A 267 -7.09 -12.64 -4.60
C ARG A 267 -7.82 -11.40 -4.10
N TRP A 268 -7.10 -10.29 -3.99
CA TRP A 268 -7.67 -8.99 -3.68
C TRP A 268 -8.58 -8.47 -4.80
N ILE A 269 -9.58 -7.69 -4.41
CA ILE A 269 -10.48 -7.00 -5.34
C ILE A 269 -10.02 -5.54 -5.46
N PRO A 270 -9.39 -5.15 -6.59
CA PRO A 270 -8.86 -3.80 -6.79
C PRO A 270 -9.96 -2.75 -6.92
N PHE A 271 -9.59 -1.48 -6.72
CA PHE A 271 -10.45 -0.34 -7.02
C PHE A 271 -10.74 -0.26 -8.52
N CYS A 272 -11.98 0.05 -8.89
CA CYS A 272 -12.35 0.23 -10.29
C CYS A 272 -12.05 1.65 -10.77
N ASP A 273 -11.89 1.83 -12.08
CA ASP A 273 -11.61 3.14 -12.67
C ASP A 273 -12.70 4.18 -12.34
N PHE A 274 -13.97 3.77 -12.22
CA PHE A 274 -15.03 4.67 -11.78
C PHE A 274 -14.78 5.20 -10.36
N VAL A 275 -14.41 4.32 -9.42
CA VAL A 275 -14.08 4.70 -8.05
C VAL A 275 -12.87 5.62 -8.03
N ILE A 276 -11.81 5.27 -8.77
CA ILE A 276 -10.57 6.07 -8.83
C ILE A 276 -10.87 7.47 -9.39
N GLU A 277 -11.58 7.56 -10.52
CA GLU A 277 -11.92 8.85 -11.13
C GLU A 277 -12.76 9.73 -10.21
N ASN A 278 -13.81 9.15 -9.64
CA ASN A 278 -14.81 9.88 -8.86
C ASN A 278 -14.25 10.28 -7.48
N TYR A 279 -13.57 9.36 -6.80
CA TYR A 279 -12.97 9.67 -5.50
C TYR A 279 -11.90 10.76 -5.59
N SER A 280 -11.18 10.81 -6.72
CA SER A 280 -10.15 11.81 -6.96
C SER A 280 -10.70 13.15 -7.43
N ASP A 281 -11.99 13.28 -7.78
CA ASP A 281 -12.59 14.58 -8.12
C ASP A 281 -12.99 15.32 -6.84
N PHE A 282 -12.25 16.35 -6.46
CA PHE A 282 -12.45 17.05 -5.19
C PHE A 282 -13.73 17.90 -5.15
N ARG A 283 -14.37 18.12 -6.31
CA ARG A 283 -15.64 18.85 -6.41
C ARG A 283 -16.84 17.96 -6.10
N GLN A 284 -16.69 16.66 -6.31
CA GLN A 284 -17.73 15.69 -5.97
C GLN A 284 -17.80 15.48 -4.45
N GLU A 285 -19.00 15.30 -3.90
CA GLU A 285 -19.16 14.92 -2.50
C GLU A 285 -19.32 13.39 -2.39
N ILE A 286 -18.62 12.79 -1.43
CA ILE A 286 -18.70 11.36 -1.14
C ILE A 286 -19.55 11.19 0.12
N VAL A 287 -20.85 10.97 -0.08
CA VAL A 287 -21.83 10.85 1.03
C VAL A 287 -21.84 9.45 1.64
N LYS A 288 -21.55 8.43 0.84
CA LYS A 288 -21.50 7.02 1.26
C LYS A 288 -20.28 6.35 0.68
N SER A 289 -19.67 5.46 1.44
CA SER A 289 -18.53 4.66 0.98
C SER A 289 -18.94 3.60 -0.04
N GLU A 290 -20.19 3.11 -0.02
CA GLU A 290 -20.70 2.12 -0.96
C GLU A 290 -21.10 2.75 -2.31
N VAL A 291 -20.61 2.15 -3.40
CA VAL A 291 -20.99 2.48 -4.78
C VAL A 291 -21.80 1.32 -5.34
N ARG A 292 -23.06 1.59 -5.70
CA ARG A 292 -23.93 0.61 -6.36
C ARG A 292 -23.64 0.58 -7.85
N CYS A 293 -23.00 -0.49 -8.31
CA CYS A 293 -22.46 -0.59 -9.66
C CYS A 293 -23.53 -0.40 -10.75
N LEU A 294 -24.72 -0.98 -10.55
CA LEU A 294 -25.83 -0.89 -11.51
C LEU A 294 -26.54 0.47 -11.56
N GLU A 295 -26.28 1.35 -10.60
CA GLU A 295 -26.90 2.67 -10.51
C GLU A 295 -25.94 3.79 -10.90
N GLN A 296 -24.68 3.69 -10.47
CA GLN A 296 -23.72 4.80 -10.51
C GLN A 296 -22.63 4.62 -11.57
N CYS A 297 -22.30 3.39 -11.97
CA CYS A 297 -21.17 3.15 -12.87
C CYS A 297 -21.46 3.64 -14.29
N ARG A 298 -20.56 4.47 -14.83
CA ARG A 298 -20.58 4.94 -16.23
C ARG A 298 -19.53 4.26 -17.13
N LYS A 299 -18.76 3.31 -16.59
CA LYS A 299 -17.66 2.63 -17.32
C LYS A 299 -18.11 1.34 -18.03
N TYR A 300 -19.12 0.68 -17.49
CA TYR A 300 -19.72 -0.54 -18.04
C TYR A 300 -21.23 -0.39 -18.03
N SER A 301 -21.91 -0.91 -19.04
CA SER A 301 -23.37 -0.94 -19.07
C SER A 301 -23.94 -1.85 -17.97
N LYS A 302 -25.20 -1.64 -17.60
CA LYS A 302 -25.89 -2.47 -16.61
C LYS A 302 -25.89 -3.95 -17.00
N GLN A 303 -26.05 -4.24 -18.30
CA GLN A 303 -26.01 -5.58 -18.86
C GLN A 303 -24.63 -6.22 -18.70
N GLU A 304 -23.55 -5.48 -19.00
CA GLU A 304 -22.19 -5.99 -18.84
C GLU A 304 -21.83 -6.24 -17.37
N ILE A 305 -22.23 -5.34 -16.47
CA ILE A 305 -22.04 -5.52 -15.02
C ILE A 305 -22.78 -6.77 -14.55
N SER A 306 -24.07 -6.90 -14.90
CA SER A 306 -24.90 -8.04 -14.48
C SER A 306 -24.40 -9.37 -15.05
N ALA A 307 -23.81 -9.36 -16.25
CA ALA A 307 -23.18 -10.53 -16.87
C ALA A 307 -21.78 -10.85 -16.31
N GLY A 308 -21.26 -10.04 -15.39
CA GLY A 308 -19.95 -10.25 -14.77
C GLY A 308 -18.74 -9.84 -15.62
N LYS A 309 -18.95 -9.02 -16.66
CA LYS A 309 -17.85 -8.55 -17.54
C LYS A 309 -16.95 -7.53 -16.86
N CYS A 310 -17.47 -6.73 -15.93
CA CYS A 310 -16.65 -5.79 -15.14
C CYS A 310 -15.82 -6.56 -14.10
N PRO A 311 -14.47 -6.56 -14.19
CA PRO A 311 -13.62 -7.38 -13.32
C PRO A 311 -13.57 -6.89 -11.87
N PHE A 312 -14.02 -5.66 -11.62
CA PHE A 312 -13.95 -4.98 -10.33
C PHE A 312 -15.25 -5.08 -9.51
N THR A 313 -16.32 -5.65 -10.07
CA THR A 313 -17.61 -5.73 -9.38
C THR A 313 -17.49 -6.71 -8.21
N LYS A 314 -17.79 -6.23 -6.98
CA LYS A 314 -17.94 -7.06 -5.79
C LYS A 314 -19.36 -7.59 -5.73
N TYR A 315 -19.52 -8.86 -5.37
CA TYR A 315 -20.78 -9.45 -4.94
C TYR A 315 -20.75 -9.58 -3.42
N SER A 316 -21.75 -9.01 -2.74
CA SER A 316 -21.95 -9.18 -1.29
C SER A 316 -23.41 -8.96 -0.95
N ARG A 317 -24.06 -10.03 -0.49
CA ARG A 317 -25.47 -10.06 -0.10
C ARG A 317 -25.71 -11.19 0.91
N ASP A 318 -26.72 -11.03 1.75
CA ASP A 318 -27.27 -12.12 2.56
C ASP A 318 -28.29 -12.91 1.77
N GLU A 319 -28.40 -14.20 2.09
CA GLU A 319 -29.53 -15.01 1.70
C GLU A 319 -30.84 -14.39 2.21
N ALA A 320 -31.80 -14.22 1.31
CA ALA A 320 -33.13 -13.72 1.62
C ALA A 320 -34.17 -14.78 1.24
N LYS A 321 -34.98 -15.20 2.22
CA LYS A 321 -36.02 -16.23 2.03
C LYS A 321 -36.96 -15.94 0.87
N THR A 322 -37.26 -14.65 0.63
CA THR A 322 -38.18 -14.18 -0.40
C THR A 322 -37.55 -14.00 -1.78
N LEU A 323 -36.22 -14.16 -1.92
CA LEU A 323 -35.50 -13.90 -3.16
C LEU A 323 -34.72 -15.14 -3.58
N GLU A 324 -35.33 -15.93 -4.44
CA GLU A 324 -34.78 -17.22 -4.89
C GLU A 324 -33.36 -17.11 -5.48
N TYR A 325 -33.06 -16.01 -6.20
CA TYR A 325 -31.73 -15.76 -6.75
C TYR A 325 -30.63 -15.52 -5.69
N THR A 326 -30.99 -15.38 -4.42
CA THR A 326 -30.05 -15.24 -3.29
C THR A 326 -29.84 -16.55 -2.52
N GLN A 327 -30.59 -17.62 -2.84
CA GLN A 327 -30.49 -18.93 -2.18
C GLN A 327 -29.33 -19.73 -2.76
N HIS A 328 -28.10 -19.33 -2.46
CA HIS A 328 -26.88 -20.01 -2.86
C HIS A 328 -25.74 -19.79 -1.85
N GLN A 329 -24.76 -20.70 -1.85
CA GLN A 329 -23.64 -20.74 -0.90
C GLN A 329 -22.71 -19.50 -0.86
N TYR A 330 -22.94 -18.49 -1.70
CA TYR A 330 -22.14 -17.27 -1.77
C TYR A 330 -22.90 -16.03 -1.28
N ALA A 331 -24.16 -16.17 -0.88
CA ALA A 331 -24.96 -15.12 -0.25
C ALA A 331 -24.71 -15.07 1.28
N THR A 332 -23.45 -14.87 1.65
CA THR A 332 -22.93 -14.99 3.03
C THR A 332 -22.52 -13.66 3.63
N LYS A 333 -22.91 -12.53 3.02
CA LYS A 333 -22.43 -11.16 3.33
C LYS A 333 -20.95 -10.89 3.02
N LEU A 334 -20.13 -11.91 2.77
CA LEU A 334 -18.73 -11.76 2.37
C LEU A 334 -18.60 -11.08 0.99
N HIS A 335 -17.40 -10.57 0.71
CA HIS A 335 -17.09 -9.84 -0.52
C HIS A 335 -16.36 -10.73 -1.54
N TYR A 336 -17.05 -11.07 -2.62
CA TYR A 336 -16.52 -11.92 -3.68
C TYR A 336 -16.26 -11.10 -4.95
N HIS A 337 -15.31 -11.52 -5.80
CA HIS A 337 -15.37 -11.11 -7.21
C HIS A 337 -16.67 -11.67 -7.80
N TYR A 338 -17.50 -10.81 -8.39
CA TYR A 338 -18.77 -11.24 -8.94
C TYR A 338 -18.60 -12.30 -10.04
N ARG A 339 -17.56 -12.17 -10.89
CA ARG A 339 -17.20 -13.19 -11.87
C ARG A 339 -16.87 -14.57 -11.26
N CYS A 340 -16.30 -14.61 -10.05
CA CYS A 340 -15.99 -15.86 -9.36
C CYS A 340 -17.28 -16.53 -8.88
N VAL A 341 -18.23 -15.75 -8.36
CA VAL A 341 -19.56 -16.25 -7.99
C VAL A 341 -20.26 -16.83 -9.21
N LEU A 342 -20.32 -16.09 -10.32
CA LEU A 342 -20.97 -16.58 -11.56
C LEU A 342 -20.26 -17.80 -12.15
N GLY A 343 -18.94 -17.88 -12.05
CA GLY A 343 -18.16 -19.02 -12.56
C GLY A 343 -18.29 -20.29 -11.72
N ALA A 344 -18.63 -20.16 -10.43
CA ALA A 344 -18.75 -21.29 -9.50
C ALA A 344 -20.18 -21.79 -9.31
N LEU A 345 -21.18 -21.16 -9.95
CA LEU A 345 -22.59 -21.54 -9.88
C LEU A 345 -23.04 -22.26 -11.15
N SER A 346 -24.02 -23.15 -11.02
CA SER A 346 -24.64 -23.86 -12.14
C SER A 346 -25.42 -22.90 -13.06
N GLY A 347 -25.66 -23.30 -14.31
CA GLY A 347 -26.25 -22.44 -15.34
C GLY A 347 -27.61 -21.84 -14.95
N ALA A 348 -28.49 -22.60 -14.30
CA ALA A 348 -29.81 -22.11 -13.87
C ALA A 348 -29.71 -21.04 -12.78
N VAL A 349 -28.93 -21.29 -11.71
CA VAL A 349 -28.73 -20.33 -10.61
C VAL A 349 -28.03 -19.07 -11.13
N ARG A 350 -26.98 -19.27 -11.95
CA ARG A 350 -26.24 -18.18 -12.60
C ARG A 350 -27.17 -17.29 -13.43
N LYS A 351 -28.02 -17.88 -14.27
CA LYS A 351 -28.96 -17.14 -15.12
C LYS A 351 -29.91 -16.28 -14.28
N ARG A 352 -30.48 -16.84 -13.21
CA ARG A 352 -31.36 -16.10 -12.28
C ARG A 352 -30.65 -14.90 -11.64
N ILE A 353 -29.42 -15.06 -11.18
CA ILE A 353 -28.64 -13.95 -10.60
C ILE A 353 -28.39 -12.84 -11.62
N VAL A 354 -28.01 -13.20 -12.84
CA VAL A 354 -27.75 -12.25 -13.93
C VAL A 354 -29.03 -11.49 -14.31
N GLU A 355 -30.17 -12.19 -14.39
CA GLU A 355 -31.48 -11.62 -14.74
C GLU A 355 -32.06 -10.74 -13.63
N ALA A 356 -31.81 -11.09 -12.36
CA ALA A 356 -32.29 -10.33 -11.20
C ALA A 356 -31.71 -8.91 -11.15
N LYS A 357 -30.54 -8.66 -11.76
CA LYS A 357 -29.85 -7.35 -11.79
C LYS A 357 -29.85 -6.68 -10.42
N ASP A 358 -29.37 -7.43 -9.45
CA ASP A 358 -29.45 -7.07 -8.05
C ASP A 358 -28.58 -5.84 -7.72
N LYS A 359 -29.25 -4.69 -7.54
CA LYS A 359 -28.61 -3.41 -7.23
C LYS A 359 -27.97 -3.35 -5.84
N THR A 360 -28.38 -4.23 -4.93
CA THR A 360 -27.84 -4.30 -3.56
C THR A 360 -26.61 -5.20 -3.48
N ALA A 361 -26.61 -6.31 -4.22
CA ALA A 361 -25.50 -7.25 -4.23
C ALA A 361 -24.28 -6.76 -5.01
N LEU A 362 -24.51 -6.08 -6.15
CA LEU A 362 -23.46 -5.68 -7.07
C LEU A 362 -22.93 -4.28 -6.74
N LYS A 363 -21.79 -4.24 -6.06
CA LYS A 363 -21.23 -3.01 -5.49
C LYS A 363 -19.71 -2.94 -5.54
N THR A 364 -19.19 -1.78 -5.20
CA THR A 364 -17.79 -1.53 -4.86
C THR A 364 -17.74 -0.46 -3.77
N HIS A 365 -16.56 -0.09 -3.30
CA HIS A 365 -16.40 0.88 -2.22
C HIS A 365 -15.35 1.94 -2.56
N TYR A 366 -15.63 3.19 -2.16
CA TYR A 366 -14.62 4.24 -2.05
C TYR A 366 -13.67 3.95 -0.89
N PRO A 367 -12.45 4.50 -0.95
CA PRO A 367 -11.62 4.59 0.23
C PRO A 367 -12.30 5.33 1.36
N TYR A 368 -12.44 4.68 2.51
CA TYR A 368 -13.11 5.25 3.66
C TYR A 368 -12.62 4.62 4.95
N TYR A 369 -12.29 5.47 5.91
CA TYR A 369 -11.84 5.09 7.25
C TYR A 369 -12.74 5.78 8.27
N SER A 370 -13.46 4.99 9.05
CA SER A 370 -14.36 5.50 10.07
C SER A 370 -13.61 5.96 11.32
N GLY A 371 -14.19 6.87 12.07
CA GLY A 371 -13.67 7.39 13.34
C GLY A 371 -13.01 8.77 13.22
N LEU A 372 -12.62 9.17 12.00
CA LEU A 372 -12.01 10.48 11.74
C LEU A 372 -13.04 11.55 11.35
N GLU A 373 -14.31 11.21 11.16
CA GLU A 373 -15.34 12.13 10.65
C GLU A 373 -15.57 13.32 11.58
N LYS A 374 -15.36 13.13 12.89
CA LYS A 374 -15.49 14.20 13.88
C LYS A 374 -14.43 15.29 13.75
N LEU A 375 -13.30 14.99 13.12
CA LEU A 375 -12.26 15.96 12.81
C LEU A 375 -12.58 16.74 11.52
N MET A 376 -13.56 16.30 10.72
CA MET A 376 -13.85 16.89 9.42
C MET A 376 -14.48 18.26 9.64
N ARG A 377 -13.91 19.27 8.97
CA ARG A 377 -14.59 20.57 8.89
C ARG A 377 -15.90 20.36 8.15
N LYS A 378 -17.03 20.58 8.82
CA LYS A 378 -18.31 20.70 8.13
C LYS A 378 -18.14 21.84 7.14
N LYS A 379 -18.41 21.60 5.86
CA LYS A 379 -18.58 22.71 4.93
C LYS A 379 -19.72 23.54 5.49
N ASP A 380 -19.40 24.77 5.90
CA ASP A 380 -20.45 25.76 6.13
C ASP A 380 -21.26 25.78 4.83
N LYS A 381 -22.57 25.50 4.93
CA LYS A 381 -23.46 25.64 3.79
C LYS A 381 -23.44 27.12 3.43
N ALA A 382 -22.69 27.46 2.38
CA ALA A 382 -22.74 28.78 1.76
C ALA A 382 -24.13 28.99 1.16
#